data_AF-A0A2K8LVP2-F1
#
_entry.id   AF-A0A2K8LVP2-F1
#
_cell.length_a   1.000
_cell.length_b   1.000
_cell.length_c   1.000
_cell.angle_alpha   90.00
_cell.angle_beta   90.00
_cell.angle_gamma   90.00
#
_symmetry.space_group_name_H-M   'P 1'
#
loop_
_entity.id
_entity.type
_entity.pdbx_description
1 polymer ?
#
loop_
_entity_poly.entity_id
_entity_poly.type
_entity_poly.pdbx_seq_one_letter_code
_entity_poly.pdbx_strand_id
1 'polypeptide(L)' 'MSDTAGHKAEELKGKAKEALGNATGNEQWQAEGKAEQAKGALKQAGEKVKDAVDGVKD' A
#
# COMPACT_ATOMS: atom_id res chain seq x y z
N MET A 1 9.00 12.67 -20.73
CA MET A 1 8.92 13.62 -19.60
C MET A 1 7.65 13.45 -18.73
N SER A 2 6.86 12.37 -18.88
CA SER A 2 5.66 12.13 -18.04
C SER A 2 5.83 11.01 -17.00
N ASP A 3 6.77 10.08 -17.22
CA ASP A 3 6.91 8.89 -16.38
C ASP A 3 7.45 9.23 -14.98
N THR A 4 8.51 10.02 -14.90
CA THR A 4 9.12 10.43 -13.62
C THR A 4 8.26 11.43 -12.84
N ALA A 5 7.46 12.24 -13.54
CA ALA A 5 6.61 13.25 -12.91
C ALA A 5 5.43 12.62 -12.16
N GLY A 6 4.81 11.58 -12.72
CA GLY A 6 3.74 10.82 -12.06
C GLY A 6 4.21 10.15 -10.78
N HIS A 7 5.31 9.39 -10.86
CA HIS A 7 5.87 8.69 -9.69
C HIS A 7 6.27 9.65 -8.57
N LYS A 8 6.92 10.77 -8.90
CA LYS A 8 7.34 11.75 -7.90
C LYS A 8 6.17 12.52 -7.29
N ALA A 9 5.12 12.77 -8.08
CA ALA A 9 3.91 13.44 -7.60
C ALA A 9 3.10 12.53 -6.65
N GLU A 10 3.00 11.23 -6.96
CA GLU A 10 2.34 10.26 -6.07
C GLU A 10 3.11 10.07 -4.77
N GLU A 11 4.45 10.00 -4.83
CA GLU A 11 5.29 9.90 -3.63
C GLU A 11 5.19 11.16 -2.75
N LEU A 12 5.17 12.35 -3.37
CA LEU A 12 4.92 13.62 -2.66
C LEU A 12 3.54 13.66 -2.03
N LYS A 13 2.51 13.21 -2.74
CA LYS A 13 1.13 13.16 -2.26
C LYS A 13 0.98 12.18 -1.09
N GLY A 14 1.66 11.02 -1.16
CA GLY A 14 1.72 10.05 -0.08
C GLY A 14 2.36 10.63 1.18
N LYS A 15 3.55 11.20 1.05
CA LYS A 15 4.25 11.87 2.16
C LYS A 15 3.47 13.04 2.74
N ALA A 16 2.79 13.82 1.90
CA ALA A 16 1.93 14.90 2.36
C ALA A 16 0.74 14.35 3.17
N LYS A 17 0.11 13.27 2.73
CA LYS A 17 -1.02 12.64 3.42
C LYS A 17 -0.58 12.00 4.75
N GLU A 18 0.59 11.37 4.80
CA GLU A 18 1.20 10.87 6.03
C GLU A 18 1.53 12.00 7.00
N ALA A 19 2.17 13.07 6.51
CA ALA A 19 2.53 14.23 7.33
C ALA A 19 1.27 14.94 7.86
N LEU A 20 0.25 15.13 7.03
CA LEU A 20 -1.03 15.69 7.45
C LEU A 20 -1.74 14.78 8.46
N GLY A 21 -1.75 13.46 8.26
CA GLY A 21 -2.34 12.52 9.20
C GLY A 21 -1.61 12.48 10.55
N ASN A 22 -0.28 12.61 10.54
CA ASN A 22 0.53 12.79 11.76
C ASN A 22 0.23 14.13 12.44
N ALA A 23 0.17 15.23 11.68
CA ALA A 23 0.00 16.58 12.21
C ALA A 23 -1.42 16.86 12.73
N THR A 24 -2.45 16.30 12.11
CA THR A 24 -3.83 16.39 12.58
C THR A 24 -4.15 15.40 13.70
N GLY A 25 -3.20 14.53 14.09
CA GLY A 25 -3.40 13.56 15.17
C GLY A 25 -4.53 12.57 14.91
N ASN A 26 -4.86 12.34 13.63
CA ASN A 26 -5.96 11.47 13.26
C ASN A 26 -5.45 10.02 13.29
N GLU A 27 -5.38 9.44 14.49
CA GLU A 27 -4.98 8.05 14.73
C GLU A 27 -5.73 7.07 13.82
N GLN A 28 -6.99 7.40 13.48
CA GLN A 28 -7.79 6.63 12.53
C GLN A 28 -7.13 6.53 11.14
N TRP A 29 -6.54 7.60 10.61
CA TRP A 29 -5.92 7.61 9.28
C TRP A 29 -4.59 6.85 9.25
N GLN A 30 -3.81 6.91 10.34
CA GLN A 30 -2.63 6.07 10.48
C GLN A 30 -2.99 4.59 10.66
N ALA A 31 -4.03 4.31 11.45
CA ALA A 31 -4.52 2.95 11.67
C ALA A 31 -5.07 2.35 10.37
N GLU A 32 -5.87 3.11 9.61
CA GLU A 32 -6.36 2.72 8.29
C GLU A 32 -5.21 2.47 7.32
N GLY A 33 -4.22 3.37 7.24
CA GLY A 33 -3.05 3.20 6.36
C GLY A 33 -2.22 1.94 6.69
N LYS A 34 -1.95 1.70 7.98
CA LYS A 34 -1.26 0.48 8.44
C LYS A 34 -2.09 -0.78 8.19
N ALA A 35 -3.40 -0.73 8.44
CA ALA A 35 -4.30 -1.85 8.19
C ALA A 35 -4.41 -2.17 6.69
N GLU A 36 -4.40 -1.16 5.83
CA GLU A 36 -4.46 -1.33 4.38
C GLU A 36 -3.14 -1.88 3.83
N GLN A 37 -1.98 -1.43 4.33
CA GLN A 37 -0.69 -2.05 4.03
C GLN A 37 -0.63 -3.52 4.48
N ALA A 38 -1.06 -3.81 5.72
CA ALA A 38 -1.08 -5.17 6.24
C ALA A 38 -2.00 -6.08 5.42
N LYS A 39 -3.21 -5.61 5.07
CA LYS A 39 -4.14 -6.32 4.19
C LYS A 39 -3.54 -6.54 2.81
N GLY A 40 -2.91 -5.54 2.21
CA GLY A 40 -2.25 -5.65 0.91
C GLY A 40 -1.14 -6.71 0.91
N ALA A 41 -0.28 -6.68 1.92
CA ALA A 41 0.79 -7.67 2.09
C ALA A 41 0.23 -9.09 2.30
N LEU A 42 -0.80 -9.24 3.13
CA LEU A 42 -1.46 -10.52 3.38
C LEU A 42 -2.10 -11.08 2.11
N LYS A 43 -2.75 -10.21 1.32
CA LYS A 43 -3.43 -10.58 0.08
C LYS A 43 -2.44 -11.01 -0.98
N GLN A 44 -1.33 -10.28 -1.17
CA GLN A 44 -0.27 -10.68 -2.08
C GLN A 44 0.40 -12.00 -1.67
N ALA A 45 0.65 -12.19 -0.37
CA ALA A 45 1.20 -13.44 0.13
C ALA A 45 0.23 -14.62 -0.10
N GLY A 46 -1.06 -14.41 0.17
CA GLY A 46 -2.11 -15.39 -0.07
C GLY A 46 -2.28 -15.73 -1.54
N GLU A 47 -2.26 -14.73 -2.43
CA GLU A 47 -2.31 -14.95 -3.88
C GLU A 47 -1.09 -15.72 -4.38
N LYS A 48 0.13 -15.40 -3.93
CA LYS A 48 1.33 -16.19 -4.29
C LYS A 48 1.26 -17.64 -3.84
N VAL A 49 0.76 -17.89 -2.62
CA VAL A 49 0.57 -19.25 -2.11
C VAL A 49 -0.49 -19.99 -2.91
N LYS A 50 -1.60 -19.32 -3.22
CA LYS A 50 -2.69 -19.90 -4.02
C LYS A 50 -2.22 -20.23 -5.44
N ASP A 51 -1.49 -19.33 -6.08
CA ASP A 51 -0.92 -19.49 -7.43
C ASP A 51 0.09 -20.65 -7.47
N ALA A 52 0.97 -20.77 -6.47
CA ALA A 52 1.91 -21.89 -6.35
C ALA A 52 1.20 -23.25 -6.11
N VAL A 53 0.08 -23.26 -5.39
CA VAL A 53 -0.73 -24.46 -5.17
C VAL A 53 -1.51 -24.83 -6.43
N ASP A 54 -2.08 -23.86 -7.13
CA ASP A 54 -2.82 -24.07 -8.38
C ASP A 54 -1.88 -24.59 -9.48
N GLY A 55 -0.68 -23.99 -9.60
CA GLY A 55 0.34 -24.40 -10.58
C GLY A 55 1.04 -25.74 -10.32
N VAL A 56 0.94 -26.29 -9.10
CA VAL A 56 1.42 -27.65 -8.76
C VAL A 56 0.35 -28.71 -9.01
N LYS A 57 -0.90 -28.30 -9.22
CA LYS A 57 -2.04 -29.20 -9.43
C LYS A 57 -2.40 -29.43 -10.90
N ASP A 58 -1.67 -28.81 -11.83
CA ASP A 58 -1.69 -29.12 -13.28
C ASP A 58 -0.78 -30.32 -13.61
#